data_AF-A0A3D9DWM6-F1
#
_entry.id   AF-A0A3D9DWM6-F1
#
_cell.length_a   1.000
_cell.length_b   1.000
_cell.length_c   1.000
_cell.angle_alpha   90.00
_cell.angle_beta   90.00
_cell.angle_gamma   90.00
#
_symmetry.space_group_name_H-M   'P 1'
#
loop_
_entity.id
_entity.type
_entity.pdbx_description
1 polymer ?
#
loop_
_entity_poly.entity_id
_entity_poly.type
_entity_poly.pdbx_seq_one_letter_code
_entity_poly.pdbx_strand_id
1 'polypeptide(L)' 'MLGLTSQEMERLVQRDIHPVCVDGSDCLVRMHGRVLRCTPHDLHRLAAPTLRERMRGQINRLSRA' A
#
# COMPACT_ATOMS: atom_id res chain seq x y z
N MET A 1 15.38 -2.72 1.80
CA MET A 1 14.26 -1.85 1.40
C MET A 1 12.98 -2.66 1.48
N LEU A 2 11.86 -2.07 1.91
CA LEU A 2 10.56 -2.72 2.18
C LEU A 2 9.90 -3.46 1.00
N GLY A 3 10.53 -3.55 -0.17
CA GLY A 3 9.97 -4.22 -1.36
C GLY A 3 8.75 -3.50 -1.98
N LEU A 4 8.38 -2.33 -1.46
CA LEU A 4 7.25 -1.54 -1.95
C LEU A 4 7.64 -0.74 -3.19
N THR A 5 6.79 -0.80 -4.20
CA THR A 5 6.86 0.10 -5.36
C THR A 5 6.49 1.54 -4.96
N SER A 6 6.90 2.53 -5.75
CA SER A 6 6.52 3.93 -5.52
C SER A 6 5.00 4.11 -5.44
N GLN A 7 4.25 3.39 -6.28
CA GLN A 7 2.79 3.45 -6.30
C GLN A 7 2.15 2.83 -5.05
N GLU A 8 2.72 1.74 -4.53
CA GLU A 8 2.29 1.16 -3.26
C GLU A 8 2.55 2.12 -2.10
N MET A 9 3.72 2.76 -2.08
CA MET A 9 4.07 3.77 -1.07
C MET A 9 3.09 4.96 -1.10
N GLU A 10 2.78 5.49 -2.29
CA GLU A 10 1.80 6.57 -2.45
C GLU A 10 0.42 6.19 -1.91
N ARG A 11 -0.06 4.97 -2.19
CA ARG A 11 -1.35 4.50 -1.68
C ARG A 11 -1.37 4.36 -0.16
N LEU A 12 -0.26 3.90 0.44
CA LEU A 12 -0.13 3.82 1.90
C LEU A 12 -0.23 5.21 2.52
N VAL A 13 0.50 6.20 1.97
CA VAL A 13 0.44 7.60 2.42
C VAL A 13 -0.96 8.18 2.30
N GLN A 14 -1.65 7.96 1.18
CA GLN A 14 -3.04 8.41 0.98
C GLN A 14 -4.03 7.81 2.00
N ARG A 15 -3.69 6.65 2.58
CA ARG A 15 -4.49 5.96 3.60
C ARG A 15 -4.03 6.27 5.02
N ASP A 16 -3.12 7.23 5.19
CA ASP A 16 -2.48 7.55 6.48
C ASP A 16 -1.77 6.33 7.11
N ILE A 17 -1.12 5.52 6.28
CA ILE A 17 -0.31 4.36 6.68
C ILE A 17 1.15 4.65 6.38
N HIS A 18 1.99 4.67 7.41
CA HIS A 18 3.40 5.03 7.28
C HIS A 18 4.28 3.89 7.81
N PRO A 19 5.06 3.21 6.96
CA PRO A 19 6.03 2.22 7.42
C PRO A 19 7.09 2.87 8.33
N VAL A 20 7.35 2.27 9.49
CA VAL A 20 8.29 2.78 10.50
C VAL A 20 9.59 1.99 10.46
N CYS A 21 9.52 0.66 10.60
CA CYS A 21 10.68 -0.22 10.52
C CYS A 21 10.30 -1.63 10.07
N VAL A 22 11.30 -2.40 9.67
CA VAL A 22 11.21 -3.84 9.41
C VAL A 22 12.10 -4.53 10.41
N ASP A 23 11.55 -5.48 11.15
CA ASP A 23 12.27 -6.35 12.07
C ASP A 23 12.02 -7.82 11.69
N GLY A 24 12.95 -8.38 10.92
CA GLY A 24 12.83 -9.73 10.37
C GLY A 24 11.57 -9.90 9.51
N SER A 25 10.63 -10.70 10.01
CA SER A 25 9.36 -11.02 9.34
C SER A 25 8.22 -10.06 9.70
N ASP A 26 8.48 -9.07 10.56
CA ASP A 26 7.50 -8.09 10.99
C ASP A 26 7.81 -6.69 10.44
N CYS A 27 6.76 -5.97 10.08
CA CYS A 27 6.78 -4.55 9.76
C CYS A 27 6.04 -3.79 10.86
N LEU A 28 6.64 -2.71 11.35
CA LEU A 28 5.93 -1.71 12.13
C LEU A 28 5.38 -0.64 11.20
N VAL A 29 4.08 -0.37 11.32
CA VAL A 29 3.41 0.72 10.62
C VAL A 29 2.75 1.66 11.60
N ARG A 30 2.67 2.93 11.23
CA ARG A 30 1.86 3.93 11.93
C ARG A 30 0.59 4.17 11.12
N MET A 31 -0.55 4.00 11.76
CA MET A 31 -1.87 4.18 11.17
C MET A 31 -2.76 4.92 12.16
N HIS A 32 -3.34 6.06 11.75
CA HIS A 32 -4.23 6.86 12.59
C HIS A 32 -3.64 7.18 13.99
N GLY A 33 -2.35 7.54 14.02
CA GLY A 33 -1.62 7.85 15.26
C GLY A 33 -1.26 6.65 16.15
N ARG A 34 -1.57 5.41 15.73
CA ARG A 34 -1.23 4.18 16.46
C ARG A 34 -0.15 3.40 15.73
N VAL A 35 0.72 2.72 16.49
CA VAL A 35 1.73 1.82 15.93
C VAL A 35 1.19 0.40 15.95
N LEU A 36 1.26 -0.28 14.80
CA LEU A 36 0.75 -1.64 14.60
C LEU A 36 1.88 -2.52 14.04
N ARG A 37 1.90 -3.80 14.45
CA ARG A 37 2.70 -4.85 13.82
C ARG A 37 1.89 -5.49 12.71
N CYS A 38 2.48 -5.65 11.54
CA CYS A 38 1.91 -6.41 10.43
C CYS A 38 3.02 -7.18 9.71
N THR A 39 2.68 -8.18 8.92
CA THR A 39 3.68 -8.82 8.07
C THR A 39 3.97 -7.96 6.83
N PRO A 40 5.11 -8.17 6.13
CA PRO A 40 5.33 -7.58 4.82
C PRO A 40 4.19 -7.89 3.83
N HIS A 41 3.61 -9.09 3.90
CA HIS A 41 2.48 -9.48 3.06
C HIS A 41 1.24 -8.62 3.33
N ASP A 42 0.92 -8.37 4.60
CA ASP A 42 -0.18 -7.48 4.98
C ASP A 42 0.06 -6.05 4.49
N LEU A 43 1.32 -5.59 4.52
CA LEU A 43 1.68 -4.27 4.02
C LEU A 43 1.39 -4.12 2.52
N HIS A 44 1.71 -5.13 1.70
CA HIS A 44 1.33 -5.16 0.28
C HIS A 44 -0.18 -5.18 0.09
N ARG A 45 -0.93 -5.90 0.93
CA ARG A 45 -2.40 -5.89 0.89
C ARG A 45 -2.98 -4.52 1.23
N LEU A 46 -2.41 -3.84 2.23
CA LEU A 46 -2.76 -2.47 2.60
C LEU A 46 -2.40 -1.47 1.49
N ALA A 47 -1.42 -1.77 0.64
CA ALA A 47 -1.05 -0.98 -0.52
C ALA A 47 -1.78 -1.39 -1.83
N ALA A 48 -2.66 -2.39 -1.77
CA ALA A 48 -3.37 -2.88 -2.94
C ALA A 48 -4.33 -1.83 -3.52
N PRO A 49 -4.52 -1.79 -4.85
CA PRO A 49 -5.44 -0.84 -5.48
C PRO A 49 -6.89 -1.11 -5.07
N THR A 50 -7.65 -0.04 -4.83
CA THR A 50 -9.09 -0.10 -4.61
C THR A 50 -9.83 -0.61 -5.85
N LEU A 51 -11.09 -1.06 -5.67
CA LEU A 51 -11.95 -1.37 -6.81
C LEU A 51 -12.09 -0.19 -7.78
N ARG A 52 -12.25 1.03 -7.24
CA ARG A 52 -12.32 2.27 -8.03
C ARG A 52 -11.07 2.49 -8.88
N GLU A 53 -9.88 2.34 -8.30
CA GLU A 53 -8.63 2.46 -9.04
C GLU A 53 -8.50 1.40 -10.15
N ARG A 54 -8.91 0.15 -9.85
CA ARG A 54 -8.92 -0.94 -10.83
C ARG A 54 -9.83 -0.64 -12.00
N MET A 55 -11.07 -0.22 -11.73
CA MET A 55 -12.05 0.13 -12.78
C MET A 55 -11.57 1.32 -13.62
N ARG A 56 -11.01 2.36 -12.99
CA ARG A 56 -10.41 3.50 -13.72
C ARG A 56 -9.28 3.05 -14.65
N GLY A 57 -8.42 2.14 -14.18
CA GLY A 57 -7.35 1.56 -15.01
C GLY A 57 -7.88 0.77 -16.20
N GLN A 58 -9.00 0.05 -16.05
CA GLN A 58 -9.64 -0.67 -17.15
C GLN A 58 -10.23 0.28 -18.20
N ILE A 59 -10.96 1.32 -17.76
CA ILE A 59 -11.52 2.34 -18.66
C ILE A 59 -10.41 3.01 -19.49
N ASN A 60 -9.34 3.47 -18.83
CA ASN A 60 -8.23 4.13 -19.52
C ASN A 60 -7.51 3.23 -20.54
N ARG A 61 -7.53 1.90 -20.35
CA ARG A 61 -6.99 0.94 -21.33
C ARG A 61 -7.93 0.77 -22.51
N LEU A 62 -9.23 0.67 -22.26
CA LEU A 62 -10.26 0.53 -23.30
C LEU A 62 -10.38 1.79 -24.16
N SER A 63 -10.19 2.99 -23.60
CA SER A 63 -10.24 4.26 -24.35
C SER A 63 -8.98 4.55 -25.18
N ARG A 64 -7.92 3.76 -25.04
CA ARG A 64 -6.68 3.87 -25.82
C ARG A 64 -6.58 2.82 -26.94
N ALA A 65 -7.53 1.90 -27.02
CA ALA A 65 -7.70 0.93 -28.11
C ALA A 65 -8.66 1.49 -29.16
#